data_AF-A0A927G2X5-F1
#
_entry.id   AF-A0A927G2X5-F1
#
_cell.length_a   1.000
_cell.length_b   1.000
_cell.length_c   1.000
_cell.angle_alpha   90.00
_cell.angle_beta   90.00
_cell.angle_gamma   90.00
#
_symmetry.space_group_name_H-M   'P 1'
#
loop_
_entity.id
_entity.type
_entity.pdbx_description
1 polymer ?
#
loop_
_entity_poly.entity_id
_entity_poly.type
_entity_poly.pdbx_seq_one_letter_code
_entity_poly.pdbx_strand_id
1 'polypeptide(L)'
;MNEKSFEDTLSDLFKNTVTIEPRELLPFKGGLGLFRKCIERYIQNNTKQLSEKGKSFEAKCSYVSKKEERLFNDVLFDLLLDPEYVYETELYVILEEFSKLVKMTYEEIRHILYGLSMIQIKIRGEGGSPLIISSLFPGCETGNCLNTDTGNYDSKDQFFALRINAEFLNACSEIKAELGK
;
A
#
# COMPACT_ATOMS: atom_id res chain seq x y z
N MET A 1 -0.58 32.50 -31.30
CA MET A 1 -0.89 31.42 -30.34
C MET A 1 0.10 30.31 -30.60
N ASN A 2 0.96 29.99 -29.64
CA ASN A 2 1.96 28.92 -29.80
C ASN A 2 1.29 27.57 -29.54
N GLU A 3 1.27 26.71 -30.54
CA GLU A 3 0.95 25.29 -30.38
C GLU A 3 2.12 24.64 -29.63
N LYS A 4 1.92 24.31 -28.34
CA LYS A 4 2.85 23.42 -27.65
C LYS A 4 2.77 22.06 -28.35
N SER A 5 3.92 21.52 -28.76
CA SER A 5 3.94 20.21 -29.39
C SER A 5 3.57 19.12 -28.37
N PHE A 6 3.10 17.98 -28.87
CA PHE A 6 2.82 16.81 -28.03
C PHE A 6 4.07 16.36 -27.25
N GLU A 7 5.26 16.52 -27.83
CA GLU A 7 6.55 16.22 -27.20
C GLU A 7 6.85 17.17 -26.03
N ASP A 8 6.52 18.46 -26.15
CA ASP A 8 6.67 19.44 -25.06
C ASP A 8 5.74 19.09 -23.88
N THR A 9 4.55 18.58 -24.19
CA THR A 9 3.56 18.16 -23.18
C THR A 9 4.03 16.94 -22.41
N LEU A 10 4.65 15.95 -23.07
CA LEU A 10 5.25 14.79 -22.42
C LEU A 10 6.48 15.16 -21.60
N SER A 11 7.35 16.02 -22.12
CA SER A 11 8.55 16.49 -21.40
C SER A 11 8.18 17.22 -20.11
N ASP A 12 7.13 18.04 -20.13
CA ASP A 12 6.61 18.73 -18.95
C ASP A 12 5.93 17.76 -17.95
N LEU A 13 5.34 16.66 -18.44
CA LEU A 13 4.78 15.58 -17.58
C LEU A 13 5.89 14.84 -16.81
N PHE A 14 7.02 14.55 -17.47
CA PHE A 14 8.14 13.86 -16.84
C PHE A 14 9.00 14.75 -15.93
N LYS A 15 8.97 16.08 -16.10
CA LYS A 15 9.63 17.02 -15.19
C LYS A 15 8.97 17.10 -13.81
N ASN A 16 7.68 16.78 -13.73
CA ASN A 16 6.91 16.77 -12.48
C ASN A 16 6.75 15.37 -11.87
N THR A 17 7.25 14.32 -12.53
CA THR A 17 7.35 13.00 -11.89
C THR A 17 8.47 13.00 -10.88
N VAL A 18 8.11 12.95 -9.59
CA VAL A 18 9.03 12.52 -8.54
C VAL A 18 9.34 11.05 -8.79
N THR A 19 10.60 10.74 -9.10
CA THR A 19 11.08 9.36 -9.13
C THR A 19 11.02 8.83 -7.71
N ILE A 20 9.93 8.13 -7.36
CA ILE A 20 9.88 7.30 -6.15
C ILE A 20 11.05 6.33 -6.27
N GLU A 21 12.07 6.44 -5.41
CA GLU A 21 13.16 5.46 -5.40
C GLU A 21 12.54 4.05 -5.26
N PRO A 22 12.62 3.21 -6.30
CA PRO A 22 11.83 2.00 -6.31
C PRO A 22 12.45 1.03 -5.32
N ARG A 23 11.72 0.69 -4.26
CA ARG A 23 12.06 -0.46 -3.41
C ARG A 23 12.32 -1.66 -4.31
N GLU A 24 13.39 -2.38 -3.99
CA GLU A 24 13.78 -3.56 -4.76
C GLU A 24 12.58 -4.52 -4.93
N LEU A 25 12.22 -4.81 -6.19
CA LEU A 25 11.15 -5.73 -6.53
C LEU A 25 11.70 -7.16 -6.57
N LEU A 26 11.36 -7.93 -5.55
CA LEU A 26 11.78 -9.31 -5.39
C LEU A 26 10.69 -10.27 -5.91
N PRO A 27 11.05 -11.44 -6.46
CA PRO A 27 10.07 -12.48 -6.77
C PRO A 27 9.20 -12.80 -5.55
N PHE A 28 7.88 -12.77 -5.71
CA PHE A 28 6.95 -13.10 -4.64
C PHE A 28 6.94 -14.62 -4.42
N LYS A 29 7.16 -15.06 -3.17
CA LYS A 29 7.28 -16.49 -2.81
C LYS A 29 6.18 -16.98 -1.85
N GLY A 30 5.09 -16.23 -1.68
CA GLY A 30 4.08 -16.53 -0.66
C GLY A 30 4.63 -16.36 0.77
N GLY A 31 3.80 -16.61 1.77
CA GLY A 31 4.22 -16.56 3.19
C GLY A 31 3.08 -16.82 4.17
N LEU A 32 3.44 -17.12 5.42
CA LEU A 32 2.47 -17.51 6.46
C LEU A 32 1.76 -16.33 7.15
N GLY A 33 2.36 -15.13 7.13
CA GLY A 33 1.80 -13.93 7.77
C GLY A 33 0.55 -13.39 7.05
N LEU A 34 -0.33 -12.71 7.80
CA LEU A 34 -1.57 -12.13 7.28
C LEU A 34 -1.31 -11.21 6.08
N PHE A 35 -0.30 -10.36 6.17
CA PHE A 35 0.14 -9.49 5.09
C PHE A 35 0.46 -10.26 3.81
N ARG A 36 1.22 -11.35 3.93
CA ARG A 36 1.60 -12.20 2.79
C ARG A 36 0.39 -12.92 2.20
N LYS A 37 -0.52 -13.40 3.03
CA LYS A 37 -1.80 -14.00 2.58
C LYS A 37 -2.66 -12.99 1.83
N CYS A 38 -2.74 -11.75 2.31
CA CYS A 38 -3.47 -10.68 1.62
C CYS A 38 -2.85 -10.36 0.26
N ILE A 39 -1.52 -10.27 0.17
CA ILE A 39 -0.83 -10.08 -1.13
C ILE A 39 -1.10 -11.27 -2.06
N GLU A 40 -1.01 -12.49 -1.55
CA GLU A 40 -1.27 -13.69 -2.33
C GLU A 40 -2.71 -13.70 -2.88
N ARG A 41 -3.70 -13.36 -2.05
CA ARG A 41 -5.09 -13.23 -2.49
C ARG A 41 -5.27 -12.10 -3.49
N TYR A 42 -4.63 -10.96 -3.27
CA TYR A 42 -4.63 -9.83 -4.21
C TYR A 42 -4.10 -10.26 -5.59
N ILE A 43 -2.99 -11.01 -5.63
CA ILE A 43 -2.43 -11.56 -6.86
C ILE A 43 -3.41 -12.53 -7.51
N GLN A 44 -3.97 -13.48 -6.75
CA GLN A 44 -4.94 -14.47 -7.25
C GLN A 44 -6.17 -13.80 -7.87
N ASN A 45 -6.73 -12.78 -7.22
CA ASN A 45 -7.89 -12.05 -7.71
C ASN A 45 -7.58 -11.33 -9.03
N ASN A 46 -6.37 -10.77 -9.14
CA ASN A 46 -5.90 -10.06 -10.33
C ASN A 46 -5.42 -10.97 -11.47
N THR A 47 -5.12 -12.24 -11.21
CA THR A 47 -4.66 -13.21 -12.22
C THR A 47 -5.66 -14.31 -12.51
N LYS A 48 -6.85 -14.29 -11.90
CA LYS A 48 -7.88 -15.32 -12.04
C LYS A 48 -8.15 -15.72 -13.50
N GLN A 49 -8.31 -14.74 -14.39
CA GLN A 49 -8.55 -15.02 -15.82
C GLN A 49 -7.36 -15.69 -16.54
N LEU A 50 -6.13 -15.47 -16.08
CA LEU A 50 -4.94 -16.13 -16.62
C LEU A 50 -4.89 -17.58 -16.15
N SER A 51 -5.13 -17.80 -14.86
CA SER A 51 -5.19 -19.14 -14.27
C SER A 51 -6.29 -20.00 -14.91
N GLU A 52 -7.47 -19.45 -15.14
CA GLU A 52 -8.58 -20.13 -15.83
C GLU A 52 -8.25 -20.50 -17.28
N LYS A 53 -7.38 -19.71 -17.94
CA LYS A 53 -6.91 -19.96 -19.30
C LYS A 53 -5.61 -20.78 -19.36
N GLY A 54 -5.14 -21.30 -18.22
CA GLY A 54 -3.89 -22.08 -18.12
C GLY A 54 -2.62 -21.28 -18.44
N LYS A 55 -2.67 -19.95 -18.39
CA LYS A 55 -1.53 -19.08 -18.68
C LYS A 55 -0.71 -18.83 -17.41
N SER A 56 0.62 -18.90 -17.53
CA SER A 56 1.50 -18.59 -16.40
C SER A 56 1.67 -17.07 -16.21
N PHE A 57 2.07 -16.68 -15.00
CA PHE A 57 2.42 -15.31 -14.65
C PHE A 57 3.58 -15.29 -13.66
N GLU A 58 4.30 -14.17 -13.63
CA GLU A 58 5.31 -13.85 -12.62
C GLU A 58 4.79 -12.69 -11.76
N ALA A 59 4.90 -12.81 -10.44
CA ALA A 59 4.61 -11.72 -9.51
C ALA A 59 5.89 -11.31 -8.76
N LYS A 60 6.09 -10.00 -8.64
CA LYS A 60 7.13 -9.38 -7.81
C LYS A 60 6.48 -8.43 -6.81
N CYS A 61 7.08 -8.35 -5.63
CA CYS A 61 6.67 -7.45 -4.56
C CYS A 61 7.89 -6.66 -4.10
N SER A 62 7.69 -5.39 -3.76
CA SER A 62 8.73 -4.61 -3.08
C SER A 62 9.20 -5.35 -1.82
N TYR A 63 10.49 -5.22 -1.50
CA TYR A 63 10.99 -5.63 -0.20
C TYR A 63 10.14 -5.00 0.92
N VAL A 64 9.79 -5.83 1.90
CA VAL A 64 9.01 -5.44 3.07
C VAL A 64 9.82 -5.79 4.31
N SER A 65 10.05 -4.81 5.17
CA SER A 65 10.83 -5.00 6.38
C SER A 65 10.05 -5.83 7.40
N LYS A 66 10.77 -6.49 8.32
CA LYS A 66 10.13 -7.25 9.40
C LYS A 66 9.23 -6.37 10.30
N LYS A 67 9.59 -5.10 10.49
CA LYS A 67 8.80 -4.15 11.29
C LYS A 67 7.49 -3.78 10.58
N GLU A 68 7.53 -3.56 9.27
CA GLU A 68 6.34 -3.31 8.44
C GLU A 68 5.38 -4.50 8.45
N GLU A 69 5.90 -5.70 8.17
CA GLU A 69 5.09 -6.91 8.14
C GLU A 69 4.49 -7.20 9.52
N ARG A 70 5.24 -6.95 10.59
CA ARG A 70 4.75 -7.10 11.97
C ARG A 70 3.66 -6.08 12.30
N LEU A 71 3.86 -4.80 12.02
CA LEU A 71 2.84 -3.77 12.29
C LEU A 71 1.54 -4.09 11.55
N PHE A 72 1.66 -4.55 10.31
CA PHE A 72 0.49 -4.98 9.55
C PHE A 72 -0.22 -6.16 10.19
N ASN A 73 0.53 -7.24 10.48
CA ASN A 73 -0.05 -8.48 11.00
C ASN A 73 -0.65 -8.31 12.40
N ASP A 74 0.01 -7.55 13.27
CA ASP A 74 -0.34 -7.45 14.69
C ASP A 74 -1.51 -6.47 14.91
N VAL A 75 -1.63 -5.42 14.08
CA VAL A 75 -2.57 -4.32 14.33
C VAL A 75 -3.30 -3.84 13.08
N LEU A 76 -2.60 -3.48 11.99
CA LEU A 76 -3.28 -2.84 10.86
C LEU A 76 -4.30 -3.76 10.21
N PHE A 77 -4.04 -5.06 10.09
CA PHE A 77 -4.97 -5.98 9.44
C PHE A 77 -6.39 -5.92 10.02
N ASP A 78 -6.51 -5.79 11.34
CA ASP A 78 -7.80 -5.67 12.01
C ASP A 78 -8.38 -4.26 11.86
N LEU A 79 -7.57 -3.21 12.06
CA LEU A 79 -8.02 -1.82 11.92
C LEU A 79 -8.51 -1.48 10.51
N LEU A 80 -7.85 -2.02 9.47
CA LEU A 80 -8.20 -1.80 8.07
C LEU A 80 -9.58 -2.35 7.71
N LEU A 81 -10.15 -3.23 8.53
CA LEU A 81 -11.43 -3.87 8.29
C LEU A 81 -12.50 -3.41 9.30
N ASP A 82 -12.15 -2.45 10.16
CA ASP A 82 -13.04 -1.92 11.17
C ASP A 82 -13.70 -0.63 10.66
N PRO A 83 -15.04 -0.62 10.50
CA PRO A 83 -15.76 0.54 9.99
C PRO A 83 -15.73 1.75 10.93
N GLU A 84 -15.33 1.59 12.20
CA GLU A 84 -15.14 2.74 13.11
C GLU A 84 -13.92 3.58 12.73
N TYR A 85 -12.90 2.96 12.13
CA TYR A 85 -11.64 3.61 11.77
C TYR A 85 -11.47 3.81 10.26
N VAL A 86 -12.31 3.19 9.42
CA VAL A 86 -12.17 3.21 7.97
C VAL A 86 -13.35 3.91 7.30
N TYR A 87 -13.04 4.94 6.51
CA TYR A 87 -13.98 5.58 5.60
C TYR A 87 -13.51 5.34 4.15
N GLU A 88 -14.37 4.72 3.34
CA GLU A 88 -14.05 4.26 1.98
C GLU A 88 -12.82 3.34 1.92
N THR A 89 -11.66 3.88 1.54
CA THR A 89 -10.38 3.15 1.48
C THR A 89 -9.30 3.85 2.29
N GLU A 90 -9.69 4.62 3.31
CA GLU A 90 -8.78 5.39 4.15
C GLU A 90 -8.99 5.02 5.62
N LEU A 91 -7.90 4.58 6.25
CA LEU A 91 -7.83 4.29 7.68
C LEU A 91 -7.38 5.53 8.43
N TYR A 92 -8.19 5.98 9.39
CA TYR A 92 -7.93 7.13 10.25
C TYR A 92 -7.59 6.65 11.66
N VAL A 93 -6.42 7.04 12.18
CA VAL A 93 -6.02 6.66 13.54
C VAL A 93 -5.37 7.82 14.27
N ILE A 94 -5.77 8.06 15.52
CA ILE A 94 -5.13 9.02 16.42
C ILE A 94 -3.74 8.50 16.81
N LEU A 95 -2.70 9.29 16.55
CA LEU A 95 -1.30 8.86 16.68
C LEU A 95 -0.92 8.49 18.12
N GLU A 96 -1.46 9.21 19.11
CA GLU A 96 -1.25 8.93 20.53
C GLU A 96 -1.78 7.55 20.92
N GLU A 97 -3.01 7.23 20.53
CA GLU A 97 -3.66 5.95 20.83
C GLU A 97 -2.94 4.80 20.12
N PHE A 98 -2.61 5.00 18.84
CA PHE A 98 -1.88 4.01 18.06
C PHE A 98 -0.50 3.72 18.66
N SER A 99 0.24 4.77 19.05
CA SER A 99 1.55 4.65 19.71
C SER A 99 1.50 3.84 21.00
N LYS A 100 0.48 4.08 21.85
CA LYS A 100 0.26 3.29 23.07
C LYS A 100 -0.06 1.83 22.75
N LEU A 101 -0.89 1.58 21.74
CA LEU A 101 -1.29 0.25 21.29
C LEU A 101 -0.09 -0.56 20.79
N VAL A 102 0.70 -0.01 19.88
CA VAL A 102 1.83 -0.72 19.23
C VAL A 102 3.14 -0.64 20.02
N LYS A 103 3.19 0.18 21.08
CA LYS A 103 4.39 0.46 21.89
C LYS A 103 5.57 0.95 21.05
N MET A 104 5.32 1.89 20.15
CA MET A 104 6.30 2.49 19.24
C MET A 104 6.26 4.01 19.32
N THR A 105 7.38 4.69 19.06
CA THR A 105 7.37 6.17 18.99
C THR A 105 6.65 6.66 17.73
N TYR A 106 6.26 7.93 17.72
CA TYR A 106 5.65 8.56 16.55
C TYR A 106 6.56 8.51 15.33
N GLU A 107 7.87 8.71 15.52
CA GLU A 107 8.87 8.61 14.44
C GLU A 107 8.98 7.20 13.87
N GLU A 108 8.96 6.18 14.74
CA GLU A 108 8.98 4.77 14.30
C GLU A 108 7.73 4.42 13.49
N ILE A 109 6.55 4.83 13.97
CA ILE A 109 5.27 4.65 13.27
C ILE A 109 5.33 5.32 11.90
N ARG A 110 5.74 6.59 11.83
CA ARG A 110 5.86 7.33 10.57
C ARG A 110 6.79 6.65 9.59
N HIS A 111 7.95 6.17 10.04
CA HIS A 111 8.90 5.47 9.18
C HIS A 111 8.30 4.15 8.64
N ILE A 112 7.62 3.37 9.48
CA ILE A 112 7.00 2.12 9.05
C ILE A 112 5.87 2.39 8.04
N LEU A 113 4.99 3.36 8.31
CA LEU A 113 3.88 3.70 7.43
C LEU A 113 4.35 4.27 6.09
N TYR A 114 5.38 5.13 6.11
CA TYR A 114 6.06 5.56 4.90
C TYR A 114 6.61 4.37 4.13
N GLY A 115 7.22 3.41 4.84
CA GLY A 115 7.69 2.17 4.24
C GLY A 115 6.58 1.37 3.54
N LEU A 116 5.42 1.24 4.19
CA LEU A 116 4.24 0.59 3.59
C LEU A 116 3.77 1.32 2.32
N SER A 117 3.75 2.65 2.32
CA SER A 117 3.34 3.46 1.15
C SER A 117 4.18 3.24 -0.11
N MET A 118 5.42 2.78 0.07
CA MET A 118 6.37 2.50 -1.00
C MET A 118 6.25 1.07 -1.53
N ILE A 119 5.33 0.25 -0.99
CA ILE A 119 5.16 -1.15 -1.41
C ILE A 119 4.40 -1.22 -2.72
N GLN A 120 5.05 -1.81 -3.72
CA GLN A 120 4.50 -2.05 -5.04
C GLN A 120 4.41 -3.55 -5.33
N ILE A 121 3.36 -3.93 -6.03
CA ILE A 121 3.19 -5.25 -6.64
C ILE A 121 3.26 -5.10 -8.15
N LYS A 122 4.04 -5.98 -8.78
CA LYS A 122 4.17 -6.08 -10.23
C LYS A 122 3.83 -7.48 -10.69
N ILE A 123 2.83 -7.60 -11.55
CA ILE A 123 2.39 -8.87 -12.14
C ILE A 123 2.66 -8.81 -13.64
N ARG A 124 3.31 -9.84 -14.18
CA ARG A 124 3.62 -9.99 -15.62
C ARG A 124 3.04 -11.29 -16.14
N GLY A 125 2.34 -11.22 -17.27
CA GLY A 125 1.93 -12.42 -18.01
C GLY A 125 3.04 -12.94 -18.93
N GLU A 126 2.81 -14.10 -19.54
CA GLU A 126 3.64 -14.61 -20.63
C GLU A 126 3.73 -13.58 -21.78
N GLY A 127 4.96 -13.22 -22.17
CA GLY A 127 5.23 -12.19 -23.17
C GLY A 127 5.89 -10.90 -22.64
N GLY A 128 6.11 -10.79 -21.33
CA GLY A 128 7.00 -9.79 -20.72
C GLY A 128 6.39 -8.41 -20.45
N SER A 129 5.24 -8.09 -21.06
CA SER A 129 4.48 -6.88 -20.74
C SER A 129 3.88 -6.95 -19.32
N PRO A 130 4.07 -5.92 -18.48
CA PRO A 130 3.42 -5.86 -17.18
C PRO A 130 1.90 -5.83 -17.37
N LEU A 131 1.21 -6.74 -16.69
CA LEU A 131 -0.24 -6.76 -16.61
C LEU A 131 -0.70 -5.68 -15.62
N ILE A 132 -0.01 -5.60 -14.48
CA ILE A 132 -0.36 -4.72 -13.36
C ILE A 132 0.93 -4.21 -12.71
N ILE A 133 0.97 -2.91 -12.44
CA ILE A 133 1.89 -2.28 -11.48
C ILE A 133 0.99 -1.47 -10.54
N SER A 134 0.95 -1.85 -9.27
CA SER A 134 0.03 -1.26 -8.30
C SER A 134 0.76 -0.96 -6.98
N SER A 135 0.44 0.18 -6.36
CA SER A 135 0.79 0.44 -4.96
C SER A 135 -0.30 -0.15 -4.07
N LEU A 136 0.10 -0.84 -3.00
CA LEU A 136 -0.85 -1.37 -2.01
C LEU A 136 -1.42 -0.26 -1.10
N PHE A 137 -0.67 0.83 -0.95
CA PHE A 137 -0.99 1.96 -0.08
C PHE A 137 -0.73 3.29 -0.83
N PRO A 138 -1.60 3.64 -1.80
CA PRO A 138 -1.40 4.79 -2.67
C PRO A 138 -1.65 6.09 -1.91
N GLY A 139 -0.69 7.02 -1.87
CA GLY A 139 -0.94 8.40 -1.40
C GLY A 139 -0.18 8.91 -0.17
N CYS A 140 0.98 8.35 0.19
CA CYS A 140 1.88 9.00 1.17
C CYS A 140 3.14 9.57 0.47
N GLU A 141 2.94 10.32 -0.62
CA GLU A 141 4.00 10.79 -1.54
C GLU A 141 5.00 11.79 -0.92
N THR A 142 4.75 12.29 0.28
CA THR A 142 5.59 13.34 0.91
C THR A 142 6.03 13.01 2.35
N GLY A 143 5.81 11.80 2.85
CA GLY A 143 6.04 11.50 4.27
C GLY A 143 5.09 12.24 5.24
N ASN A 144 4.14 13.00 4.67
CA ASN A 144 2.97 13.57 5.34
C ASN A 144 1.77 12.65 5.14
N CYS A 145 1.96 11.46 5.68
CA CYS A 145 0.90 10.57 6.14
C CYS A 145 0.00 11.30 7.19
N LEU A 146 0.54 12.34 7.84
CA LEU A 146 -0.16 13.23 8.75
C LEU A 146 -0.76 14.39 7.96
N ASN A 147 -2.03 14.71 8.22
CA ASN A 147 -2.62 15.96 7.78
C ASN A 147 -1.98 17.10 8.60
N THR A 148 -0.89 17.69 8.09
CA THR A 148 -0.18 18.81 8.74
C THR A 148 -0.68 20.19 8.30
N ASP A 149 -1.81 20.26 7.58
CA ASP A 149 -2.36 21.53 7.07
C ASP A 149 -2.79 22.51 8.17
N THR A 150 -2.79 22.07 9.43
CA THR A 150 -2.76 22.99 10.57
C THR A 150 -1.33 23.08 11.08
N GLY A 151 -0.62 24.18 10.78
CA GLY A 151 0.73 24.51 11.29
C GLY A 151 0.84 24.71 12.81
N ASN A 152 0.11 23.93 13.61
CA ASN A 152 0.18 23.87 15.05
C ASN A 152 0.74 22.51 15.47
N TYR A 153 2.02 22.50 15.83
CA TYR A 153 2.75 21.37 16.38
C TYR A 153 2.28 20.91 17.79
N ASP A 154 1.13 21.40 18.25
CA ASP A 154 0.65 21.26 19.64
C ASP A 154 -0.87 21.04 19.74
N SER A 155 -1.43 20.16 18.90
CA SER A 155 -2.81 19.70 19.08
C SER A 155 -2.83 18.21 19.41
N LYS A 156 -3.63 17.84 20.40
CA LYS A 156 -3.89 16.47 20.85
C LYS A 156 -4.64 15.62 19.80
N ASP A 157 -4.85 16.17 18.61
CA ASP A 157 -5.68 15.62 17.53
C ASP A 157 -4.85 15.22 16.31
N GLN A 158 -3.55 14.94 16.48
CA GLN A 158 -2.72 14.40 15.39
C GLN A 158 -3.23 13.00 15.00
N PHE A 159 -3.90 12.92 13.85
CA PHE A 159 -4.30 11.65 13.25
C PHE A 159 -3.50 11.37 11.98
N PHE A 160 -3.36 10.09 11.69
CA PHE A 160 -2.77 9.56 10.49
C PHE A 160 -3.88 9.00 9.58
N ALA A 161 -3.82 9.31 8.29
CA ALA A 161 -4.69 8.74 7.26
C ALA A 161 -3.88 7.81 6.34
N LEU A 162 -4.14 6.50 6.39
CA LEU A 162 -3.57 5.53 5.44
C LEU A 162 -4.57 5.24 4.34
N ARG A 163 -4.27 5.70 3.12
CA ARG A 163 -5.03 5.27 1.96
C ARG A 163 -4.56 3.91 1.47
N ILE A 164 -5.52 3.06 1.15
CA ILE A 164 -5.33 1.65 0.82
C ILE A 164 -5.87 1.40 -0.58
N ASN A 165 -5.19 0.55 -1.35
CA ASN A 165 -5.72 0.11 -2.62
C ASN A 165 -7.01 -0.71 -2.40
N ALA A 166 -8.11 -0.35 -3.06
CA ALA A 166 -9.42 -0.97 -2.88
C ALA A 166 -9.41 -2.49 -3.15
N GLU A 167 -8.71 -2.93 -4.19
CA GLU A 167 -8.60 -4.36 -4.52
C GLU A 167 -7.76 -5.11 -3.47
N PHE A 168 -6.72 -4.46 -2.94
CA PHE A 168 -5.94 -5.03 -1.83
C PHE A 168 -6.76 -5.10 -0.55
N LEU A 169 -7.55 -4.07 -0.24
CA LEU A 169 -8.47 -4.06 0.91
C LEU A 169 -9.52 -5.17 0.79
N ASN A 170 -10.07 -5.38 -0.41
CA ASN A 170 -10.96 -6.51 -0.67
C ASN A 170 -10.26 -7.86 -0.43
N ALA A 171 -9.01 -8.02 -0.87
CA ALA A 171 -8.22 -9.21 -0.59
C ALA A 171 -8.01 -9.45 0.92
N CYS A 172 -7.76 -8.38 1.71
CA CYS A 172 -7.70 -8.47 3.17
C CYS A 172 -9.03 -8.93 3.78
N SER A 173 -10.15 -8.39 3.31
CA SER A 173 -11.49 -8.76 3.76
C SER A 173 -11.80 -10.24 3.52
N GLU A 174 -11.44 -10.77 2.34
CA GLU A 174 -11.60 -12.19 2.03
C GLU A 174 -10.77 -13.08 2.98
N ILE A 175 -9.52 -12.70 3.27
CA ILE A 175 -8.67 -13.42 4.23
C ILE A 175 -9.30 -13.38 5.63
N LYS A 176 -9.86 -12.24 6.07
CA LYS A 176 -10.54 -12.12 7.36
C LYS A 176 -11.75 -13.05 7.45
N ALA A 177 -12.54 -13.12 6.39
CA ALA A 177 -13.69 -14.01 6.30
C ALA A 177 -13.30 -15.51 6.34
N GLU A 178 -12.10 -15.87 5.89
CA GLU A 178 -11.57 -17.23 5.98
C GLU A 178 -11.08 -17.60 7.37
N LEU A 179 -10.58 -16.62 8.15
CA LEU A 179 -10.12 -16.84 9.53
C LEU A 179 -11.26 -16.95 10.54
N GLY A 180 -12.42 -16.36 10.22
CA GLY A 180 -13.63 -16.43 11.05
C GLY A 180 -14.50 -17.68 10.82
N LYS A 181 -14.10 -18.56 9.90
CA LYS A 181 -14.72 -19.88 9.65
C LYS A 181 -13.98 -20.98 10.39
#